data_AF-A0A1I8GQQ3-F1
#
_entry.id   AF-A0A1I8GQQ3-F1
#
_cell.length_a   1.000
_cell.length_b   1.000
_cell.length_c   1.000
_cell.angle_alpha   90.00
_cell.angle_beta   90.00
_cell.angle_gamma   90.00
#
_symmetry.space_group_name_H-M   'P 1'
#
loop_
_entity.id
_entity.type
_entity.pdbx_description
1 polymer ?
#
loop_
_entity_poly.entity_id
_entity_poly.type
_entity_poly.pdbx_seq_one_letter_code
_entity_poly.pdbx_strand_id
1 'polypeptide(L)'
;MTSEHHQLQRLQQQHQPLQQPLQVSALFDFTATHTDELSFRGGDIITVTCMMDGGWWEGSSGGRTGWFPSNYVTRLDALSHLSAQPPQPPPPLLDDRGDNRAGSVGAEIASNRSNQQPSRASRATSQAVECHSVVIQNLAEQERRYCAELYCLSACLQELIDKLLARLAEPFRRLRECVQAMHSVHHGLATAFDAAGRTKIARRMAGRELLTACAAVRQHYLAYHRLLPLVSANLEQSSLNHLFHTCSFTFTLASLRAYLAGPLHTLERYQPLLAELYKYLEEGHPD
;
A
#
# COMPACT_ATOMS: atom_id res chain seq x y z
N MET A 1 -24.72 25.95 5.65
CA MET A 1 -23.61 26.85 6.05
C MET A 1 -22.90 26.45 7.34
N THR A 2 -23.58 25.91 8.37
CA THR A 2 -22.90 25.48 9.61
C THR A 2 -22.27 24.08 9.56
N SER A 3 -22.73 23.18 8.70
CA SER A 3 -22.23 21.79 8.60
C SER A 3 -20.92 21.66 7.80
N GLU A 4 -20.77 22.42 6.71
CA GLU A 4 -19.56 22.40 5.86
C GLU A 4 -18.37 23.09 6.53
N HIS A 5 -18.63 24.13 7.33
CA HIS A 5 -17.60 24.79 8.13
C HIS A 5 -17.02 23.84 9.20
N HIS A 6 -17.88 23.01 9.83
CA HIS A 6 -17.43 21.95 10.74
C HIS A 6 -16.66 20.82 10.05
N GLN A 7 -16.78 20.67 8.73
CA GLN A 7 -16.05 19.65 7.96
C GLN A 7 -14.70 20.18 7.45
N LEU A 8 -14.64 21.44 7.03
CA LEU A 8 -13.39 22.14 6.69
C LEU A 8 -12.50 22.36 7.91
N GLN A 9 -13.09 22.63 9.08
CA GLN A 9 -12.37 22.73 10.35
C GLN A 9 -11.83 21.37 10.83
N ARG A 10 -12.43 20.25 10.39
CA ARG A 10 -11.89 18.89 10.57
C ARG A 10 -10.75 18.56 9.60
N LEU A 11 -10.77 19.08 8.37
CA LEU A 11 -9.70 18.88 7.38
C LEU A 11 -8.45 19.74 7.70
N GLN A 12 -8.62 20.93 8.26
CA GLN A 12 -7.48 21.72 8.77
C GLN A 12 -6.80 21.10 10.00
N GLN A 13 -7.45 20.16 10.70
CA GLN A 13 -6.80 19.38 11.78
C GLN A 13 -5.89 18.25 11.26
N GLN A 14 -5.90 17.91 9.96
CA GLN A 14 -5.07 16.81 9.44
C GLN A 14 -3.58 17.16 9.23
N HIS A 15 -3.21 18.45 9.28
CA HIS A 15 -1.80 18.88 9.29
C HIS A 15 -1.39 19.44 10.66
N GLN A 16 -1.95 18.90 11.75
CA GLN A 16 -1.41 19.23 13.06
C GLN A 16 0.03 18.73 13.14
N PRO A 17 1.04 19.60 13.37
CA PRO A 17 2.28 19.12 13.95
C PRO A 17 1.88 18.38 15.22
N LEU A 18 2.31 17.12 15.34
CA LEU A 18 1.95 16.30 16.48
C LEU A 18 2.26 17.10 17.76
N GLN A 19 1.25 17.37 18.60
CA GLN A 19 1.42 18.13 19.85
C GLN A 19 2.38 17.42 20.83
N GLN A 20 2.74 16.17 20.53
CA GLN A 20 3.77 15.39 21.20
C GLN A 20 4.60 14.66 20.13
N PRO A 21 5.94 14.61 20.24
CA PRO A 21 6.77 13.89 19.28
C PRO A 21 6.39 12.40 19.29
N LEU A 22 5.77 11.92 18.21
CA LEU A 22 5.49 10.50 18.06
C LEU A 22 6.82 9.78 17.79
N GLN A 23 7.22 8.91 18.71
CA GLN A 23 8.39 8.07 18.52
C GLN A 23 7.99 6.69 18.02
N VAL A 24 8.69 6.22 17.01
CA VAL A 24 8.49 4.91 16.41
C VAL A 24 9.81 4.15 16.38
N SER A 25 9.76 2.83 16.57
CA SER A 25 10.91 1.94 16.46
C SER A 25 10.86 1.27 15.10
N ALA A 26 11.96 1.31 14.37
CA ALA A 26 12.12 0.52 13.16
C ALA A 26 11.99 -0.97 13.46
N LEU A 27 11.15 -1.67 12.71
CA LEU A 27 11.02 -3.13 12.75
C LEU A 27 12.02 -3.80 11.81
N PHE A 28 12.37 -3.12 10.72
CA PHE A 28 13.24 -3.61 9.65
C PHE A 28 14.22 -2.54 9.20
N ASP A 29 15.27 -2.96 8.51
CA ASP A 29 16.18 -2.04 7.82
C ASP A 29 15.46 -1.41 6.61
N PHE A 30 15.69 -0.12 6.39
CA PHE A 30 15.24 0.60 5.21
C PHE A 30 16.40 1.42 4.65
N THR A 31 16.72 1.18 3.38
CA THR A 31 17.77 1.92 2.66
C THR A 31 17.11 2.88 1.69
N ALA A 32 17.36 4.18 1.89
CA ALA A 32 16.89 5.24 1.02
C ALA A 32 17.44 5.04 -0.39
N THR A 33 16.54 5.09 -1.37
CA THR A 33 16.82 5.08 -2.80
C THR A 33 16.77 6.48 -3.40
N HIS A 34 16.07 7.40 -2.73
CA HIS A 34 15.99 8.81 -3.10
C HIS A 34 16.56 9.73 -2.02
N THR A 35 16.92 10.96 -2.40
CA THR A 35 17.62 11.92 -1.53
C THR A 35 16.73 12.50 -0.42
N ASP A 36 15.42 12.42 -0.59
CA ASP A 36 14.39 12.86 0.34
C ASP A 36 13.91 11.73 1.27
N GLU A 37 14.44 10.51 1.13
CA GLU A 37 14.11 9.35 1.96
C GLU A 37 15.08 9.20 3.15
N LEU A 38 14.56 8.70 4.27
CA LEU A 38 15.33 8.47 5.49
C LEU A 38 15.77 7.00 5.58
N SER A 39 17.07 6.72 5.47
CA SER A 39 17.60 5.37 5.79
C SER A 39 17.71 5.13 7.30
N PHE A 40 17.37 3.93 7.75
CA PHE A 40 17.50 3.48 9.14
C PHE A 40 17.68 1.96 9.24
N ARG A 41 18.08 1.49 10.42
CA ARG A 41 18.22 0.07 10.76
C ARG A 41 17.10 -0.38 11.69
N GLY A 42 16.76 -1.67 11.67
CA GLY A 42 15.85 -2.28 12.63
C GLY A 42 16.30 -2.02 14.06
N GLY A 43 15.38 -1.52 14.89
CA GLY A 43 15.64 -1.07 16.26
C GLY A 43 15.93 0.42 16.41
N ASP A 44 16.15 1.17 15.32
CA ASP A 44 16.36 2.62 15.38
C ASP A 44 15.08 3.34 15.85
N ILE A 45 15.26 4.37 16.67
CA ILE A 45 14.16 5.24 17.12
C ILE A 45 14.08 6.44 16.18
N ILE A 46 12.90 6.62 15.58
CA ILE A 46 12.62 7.70 14.64
C ILE A 46 11.58 8.62 15.27
N THR A 47 11.82 9.93 15.21
CA THR A 47 10.84 10.93 15.64
C THR A 47 10.01 11.32 14.43
N VAL A 48 8.72 10.96 14.41
CA VAL A 48 7.81 11.27 13.32
C VAL A 48 7.43 12.74 13.38
N THR A 49 7.67 13.46 12.28
CA THR A 49 7.39 14.90 12.12
C THR A 49 6.11 15.15 11.33
N CYS A 50 5.78 14.24 10.39
CA CYS A 50 4.55 14.31 9.60
C CYS A 50 4.00 12.90 9.32
N MET A 51 2.68 12.74 9.49
CA MET A 51 1.97 11.51 9.15
C MET A 51 1.02 11.80 7.99
N MET A 52 1.32 11.27 6.80
CA MET A 52 0.37 11.29 5.69
C MET A 52 -0.48 10.02 5.70
N ASP A 53 -1.76 10.16 5.35
CA ASP A 53 -2.70 9.04 5.24
C ASP A 53 -2.32 8.02 4.14
N GLY A 54 -1.36 8.37 3.27
CA GLY A 54 -0.82 7.53 2.18
C GLY A 54 0.26 6.53 2.58
N GLY A 55 0.48 6.32 3.89
CA GLY A 55 1.39 5.27 4.38
C GLY A 55 2.88 5.63 4.37
N TRP A 56 3.25 6.82 3.90
CA TRP A 56 4.58 7.40 4.03
C TRP A 56 4.59 8.47 5.12
N TRP A 57 5.52 8.34 6.06
CA TRP A 57 5.71 9.29 7.14
C TRP A 57 7.03 10.02 6.93
N GLU A 58 7.07 11.27 7.35
CA GLU A 58 8.32 12.00 7.49
C GLU A 58 8.79 11.84 8.93
N GLY A 59 10.08 11.60 9.12
CA GLY A 59 10.66 11.65 10.44
C GLY A 59 12.14 11.94 10.43
N SER A 60 12.67 12.08 11.63
CA SER A 60 14.06 12.44 11.88
C SER A 60 14.76 11.38 12.73
N SER A 61 15.96 10.99 12.30
CA SER A 61 16.87 10.13 13.05
C SER A 61 18.32 10.55 12.79
N GLY A 62 19.12 10.65 13.85
CA GLY A 62 20.55 11.00 13.75
C GLY A 62 20.85 12.34 13.06
N GLY A 63 19.93 13.31 13.14
CA GLY A 63 20.08 14.64 12.52
C GLY A 63 19.75 14.70 11.02
N ARG A 64 19.23 13.61 10.44
CA ARG A 64 18.71 13.58 9.07
C ARG A 64 17.19 13.46 9.10
N THR A 65 16.51 14.12 8.17
CA THR A 65 15.05 14.08 8.01
C THR A 65 14.74 13.56 6.61
N GLY A 66 13.74 12.71 6.51
CA GLY A 66 13.29 12.18 5.22
C GLY A 66 12.06 11.29 5.36
N TRP A 67 11.55 10.90 4.21
CA TRP A 67 10.38 10.05 4.07
C TRP A 67 10.72 8.59 4.28
N PHE A 68 9.81 7.87 4.93
CA PHE A 68 9.90 6.43 5.07
C PHE A 68 8.53 5.77 5.14
N PRO A 69 8.45 4.48 4.76
CA PRO A 69 7.20 3.75 4.78
C PRO A 69 6.78 3.39 6.22
N SER A 70 5.54 3.73 6.59
CA SER A 70 5.03 3.56 7.95
C SER A 70 4.86 2.10 8.39
N ASN A 71 4.81 1.14 7.46
CA ASN A 71 4.78 -0.30 7.77
C ASN A 71 6.15 -0.87 8.16
N TYR A 72 7.22 -0.08 8.10
CA TYR A 72 8.57 -0.49 8.55
C TYR A 72 8.84 -0.14 10.01
N VAL A 73 7.87 0.48 10.69
CA VAL A 73 8.02 0.99 12.05
C VAL A 73 6.83 0.58 12.92
N THR A 74 7.03 0.58 14.23
CA THR A 74 5.98 0.40 15.22
C THR A 74 6.01 1.53 16.25
N ARG A 75 4.86 1.93 16.80
CA ARG A 75 4.82 2.95 17.85
C ARG A 75 5.45 2.41 19.14
N LEU A 76 6.26 3.23 19.82
CA LEU A 76 6.91 2.80 21.07
C LEU A 76 5.89 2.42 22.16
N ASP A 77 4.73 3.06 22.15
CA ASP A 77 3.64 2.81 23.10
C ASP A 77 3.08 1.38 22.96
N ALA A 78 3.15 0.80 21.75
CA ALA A 78 2.71 -0.57 21.45
C ALA A 78 3.75 -1.64 21.87
N LEU A 79 4.98 -1.26 22.20
CA LEU A 79 6.04 -2.18 22.63
C LEU A 79 5.84 -2.69 24.08
N SER A 80 4.85 -2.18 24.81
CA SER A 80 4.45 -2.72 26.12
C SER A 80 3.73 -4.09 26.03
N HIS A 81 3.30 -4.51 24.83
CA HIS A 81 2.59 -5.77 24.60
C HIS A 81 3.32 -6.78 23.70
N LEU A 82 4.49 -6.43 23.14
CA LEU A 82 5.27 -7.29 22.25
C LEU A 82 6.58 -7.71 22.93
N SER A 83 6.47 -8.59 23.92
CA SER A 83 7.61 -9.39 24.36
C SER A 83 7.54 -10.77 23.70
N ALA A 84 8.66 -11.19 23.12
CA ALA A 84 8.98 -12.51 22.54
C ALA A 84 8.68 -12.76 21.05
N GLN A 85 9.31 -12.01 20.14
CA GLN A 85 10.32 -12.50 19.18
C GLN A 85 10.55 -11.44 18.08
N PRO A 86 11.81 -11.13 17.68
CA PRO A 86 12.08 -10.19 16.61
C PRO A 86 11.66 -10.80 15.25
N PRO A 87 10.84 -10.10 14.44
CA PRO A 87 10.59 -10.51 13.06
C PRO A 87 11.92 -10.42 12.28
N GLN A 88 12.30 -11.51 11.61
CA GLN A 88 13.59 -11.55 10.90
C GLN A 88 13.52 -10.73 9.61
N PRO A 89 14.60 -10.00 9.25
CA PRO A 89 14.68 -9.29 7.97
C PRO A 89 14.68 -10.30 6.81
N PRO A 90 14.14 -9.91 5.63
CA PRO A 90 14.18 -10.77 4.46
C PRO A 90 15.64 -11.09 4.07
N PRO A 91 15.97 -12.36 3.76
CA PRO A 91 17.34 -12.75 3.45
C PRO A 91 17.81 -12.13 2.11
N PRO A 92 19.10 -11.76 2.00
CA PRO A 92 19.69 -11.33 0.73
C PRO A 92 19.78 -12.53 -0.24
N LEU A 93 19.46 -12.26 -1.51
CA LEU A 93 19.54 -13.22 -2.61
C LEU A 93 20.97 -13.79 -2.71
N LEU A 94 21.12 -15.08 -2.42
CA LEU A 94 22.33 -15.86 -2.74
C LEU A 94 21.93 -17.11 -3.52
N ASP A 95 22.62 -17.30 -4.65
CA ASP A 95 22.46 -18.35 -5.65
C ASP A 95 22.56 -19.76 -5.06
N ASP A 96 21.56 -20.60 -5.37
CA ASP A 96 21.53 -22.01 -4.99
C ASP A 96 22.11 -22.88 -6.12
N ARG A 97 23.29 -23.47 -5.88
CA ARG A 97 23.73 -24.70 -6.55
C ARG A 97 23.71 -25.80 -5.51
N GLY A 98 22.71 -26.68 -5.61
CA GLY A 98 22.48 -27.76 -4.67
C GLY A 98 23.48 -28.91 -4.71
N ASP A 99 23.36 -29.81 -3.73
CA ASP A 99 23.38 -31.24 -4.00
C ASP A 99 22.76 -32.05 -2.85
N ASN A 100 22.30 -33.24 -3.19
CA ASN A 100 21.41 -34.12 -2.43
C ASN A 100 22.19 -35.34 -1.90
N ARG A 101 22.01 -35.79 -0.63
CA ARG A 101 21.99 -37.24 -0.24
C ARG A 101 21.87 -37.56 1.27
N ALA A 102 20.80 -38.33 1.56
CA ALA A 102 20.71 -39.65 2.25
C ALA A 102 21.23 -39.90 3.69
N GLY A 103 20.37 -40.55 4.51
CA GLY A 103 20.77 -41.43 5.62
C GLY A 103 19.69 -41.74 6.68
N SER A 104 19.13 -42.97 6.65
CA SER A 104 18.30 -43.63 7.68
C SER A 104 19.16 -44.00 8.92
N VAL A 105 18.73 -44.29 10.17
CA VAL A 105 17.82 -45.33 10.74
C VAL A 105 17.70 -45.07 12.26
N GLY A 106 16.61 -45.44 12.93
CA GLY A 106 16.62 -45.71 14.39
C GLY A 106 15.26 -45.67 15.10
N ALA A 107 14.79 -46.83 15.57
CA ALA A 107 13.52 -47.08 16.23
C ALA A 107 13.50 -46.69 17.73
N GLU A 108 12.31 -46.45 18.30
CA GLU A 108 11.85 -47.12 19.55
C GLU A 108 10.41 -46.75 19.95
N ILE A 109 9.75 -47.74 20.55
CA ILE A 109 8.34 -47.79 20.97
C ILE A 109 8.24 -47.31 22.42
N ALA A 110 7.35 -46.35 22.72
CA ALA A 110 6.81 -46.17 24.07
C ALA A 110 5.41 -45.53 24.04
N SER A 111 4.44 -46.30 24.50
CA SER A 111 3.07 -45.92 24.79
C SER A 111 3.01 -44.79 25.81
N ASN A 112 2.36 -43.66 25.51
CA ASN A 112 1.81 -42.82 26.57
C ASN A 112 0.63 -41.94 26.15
N ARG A 113 -0.27 -41.76 27.12
CA ARG A 113 -1.61 -41.17 27.06
C ARG A 113 -1.72 -39.84 26.29
N SER A 114 -2.82 -39.75 25.55
CA SER A 114 -3.32 -38.62 24.78
C SER A 114 -3.41 -37.33 25.59
N ASN A 115 -2.37 -36.51 25.51
CA ASN A 115 -2.48 -35.06 25.62
C ASN A 115 -1.83 -34.50 24.34
N GLN A 116 -2.56 -34.55 23.23
CA GLN A 116 -2.06 -34.11 21.93
C GLN A 116 -1.94 -32.59 21.92
N GLN A 117 -0.79 -32.08 22.34
CA GLN A 117 -0.29 -30.83 21.79
C GLN A 117 -0.07 -31.04 20.28
N PRO A 118 -0.57 -30.15 19.42
CA PRO A 118 -0.41 -30.30 17.98
C PRO A 118 1.08 -30.38 17.63
N SER A 119 1.42 -31.33 16.75
CA SER A 119 2.78 -31.53 16.27
C SER A 119 3.35 -30.23 15.69
N ARG A 120 4.68 -30.05 15.76
CA ARG A 120 5.35 -28.85 15.26
C ARG A 120 5.02 -28.53 13.79
N ALA A 121 4.81 -29.58 12.98
CA ALA A 121 4.33 -29.48 11.61
C ALA A 121 2.88 -28.95 11.53
N SER A 122 1.96 -29.50 12.33
CA SER A 122 0.57 -29.02 12.40
C SER A 122 0.45 -27.56 12.86
N ARG A 123 1.32 -27.11 13.76
CA ARG A 123 1.41 -25.69 14.16
C ARG A 123 1.95 -24.80 13.04
N ALA A 124 2.98 -25.24 12.32
CA ALA A 124 3.55 -24.49 11.21
C ALA A 124 2.54 -24.30 10.07
N THR A 125 1.80 -25.36 9.72
CA THR A 125 0.71 -25.31 8.73
C THR A 125 -0.41 -24.35 9.15
N SER A 126 -0.83 -24.42 10.41
CA SER A 126 -1.86 -23.49 10.94
C SER A 126 -1.41 -22.03 10.90
N GLN A 127 -0.11 -21.77 11.13
CA GLN A 127 0.46 -20.42 11.09
C GLN A 127 0.58 -19.89 9.66
N ALA A 128 0.99 -20.72 8.70
CA ALA A 128 1.06 -20.33 7.28
C ALA A 128 -0.31 -19.92 6.71
N VAL A 129 -1.35 -20.71 7.01
CA VAL A 129 -2.74 -20.42 6.61
C VAL A 129 -3.24 -19.10 7.21
N GLU A 130 -2.86 -18.78 8.45
CA GLU A 130 -3.20 -17.52 9.10
C GLU A 130 -2.44 -16.33 8.47
N CYS A 131 -1.14 -16.50 8.19
CA CYS A 131 -0.34 -15.50 7.48
C CYS A 131 -0.86 -15.20 6.07
N HIS A 132 -1.20 -16.22 5.28
CA HIS A 132 -1.82 -16.06 3.96
C HIS A 132 -3.12 -15.24 4.04
N SER A 133 -3.95 -15.52 5.05
CA SER A 133 -5.16 -14.75 5.33
C SER A 133 -4.90 -13.27 5.63
N VAL A 134 -3.86 -12.97 6.40
CA VAL A 134 -3.48 -11.59 6.74
C VAL A 134 -3.01 -10.85 5.49
N VAL A 135 -2.24 -11.51 4.61
CA VAL A 135 -1.81 -10.90 3.33
C VAL A 135 -3.01 -10.54 2.46
N ILE A 136 -4.02 -11.41 2.35
CA ILE A 136 -5.25 -11.11 1.59
C ILE A 136 -6.02 -9.93 2.19
N GLN A 137 -6.12 -9.85 3.52
CA GLN A 137 -6.79 -8.72 4.18
C GLN A 137 -6.02 -7.41 3.98
N ASN A 138 -4.70 -7.45 4.03
CA ASN A 138 -3.84 -6.31 3.72
C ASN A 138 -4.05 -5.86 2.26
N LEU A 139 -4.09 -6.80 1.32
CA LEU A 139 -4.39 -6.51 -0.09
C LEU A 139 -5.75 -5.83 -0.25
N ALA A 140 -6.80 -6.33 0.42
CA ALA A 140 -8.12 -5.70 0.41
C ALA A 140 -8.08 -4.26 0.93
N GLU A 141 -7.37 -4.02 2.03
CA GLU A 141 -7.24 -2.69 2.61
C GLU A 141 -6.48 -1.72 1.71
N GLN A 142 -5.38 -2.16 1.11
CA GLN A 142 -4.62 -1.35 0.16
C GLN A 142 -5.44 -1.01 -1.09
N GLU A 143 -6.20 -1.97 -1.63
CA GLU A 143 -7.09 -1.69 -2.76
C GLU A 143 -8.17 -0.66 -2.41
N ARG A 144 -8.77 -0.74 -1.20
CA ARG A 144 -9.74 0.27 -0.75
C ARG A 144 -9.14 1.66 -0.63
N ARG A 145 -7.96 1.78 -0.02
CA ARG A 145 -7.25 3.06 0.10
C ARG A 145 -6.95 3.65 -1.28
N TYR A 146 -6.48 2.81 -2.20
CA TYR A 146 -6.20 3.24 -3.56
C TYR A 146 -7.44 3.65 -4.36
N CYS A 147 -8.56 2.97 -4.16
CA CYS A 147 -9.83 3.41 -4.74
C CYS A 147 -10.21 4.82 -4.25
N ALA A 148 -10.00 5.13 -2.97
CA ALA A 148 -10.25 6.47 -2.45
C ALA A 148 -9.34 7.52 -3.12
N GLU A 149 -8.06 7.21 -3.35
CA GLU A 149 -7.13 8.09 -4.07
C GLU A 149 -7.56 8.34 -5.53
N LEU A 150 -7.92 7.27 -6.27
CA LEU A 150 -8.43 7.39 -7.63
C LEU A 150 -9.73 8.21 -7.69
N TYR A 151 -10.61 8.05 -6.70
CA TYR A 151 -11.82 8.86 -6.58
C TYR A 151 -11.49 10.34 -6.37
N CYS A 152 -10.57 10.66 -5.45
CA CYS A 152 -10.10 12.02 -5.20
C CYS A 152 -9.49 12.65 -6.46
N LEU A 153 -8.65 11.92 -7.19
CA LEU A 153 -8.10 12.38 -8.46
C LEU A 153 -9.20 12.67 -9.49
N SER A 154 -10.17 11.76 -9.64
CA SER A 154 -11.33 11.95 -10.53
C SER A 154 -12.16 13.18 -10.15
N ALA A 155 -12.33 13.45 -8.85
CA ALA A 155 -13.04 14.63 -8.36
C ALA A 155 -12.27 15.92 -8.65
N CYS A 156 -10.95 15.94 -8.41
CA CYS A 156 -10.10 17.09 -8.75
C CYS A 156 -10.13 17.39 -10.25
N LEU A 157 -10.08 16.35 -11.09
CA LEU A 157 -10.19 16.50 -12.54
C LEU A 157 -11.57 17.04 -12.95
N GLN A 158 -12.65 16.61 -12.30
CA GLN A 158 -14.00 17.15 -12.56
C GLN A 158 -14.07 18.64 -12.26
N GLU A 159 -13.63 19.06 -11.07
CA GLU A 159 -13.65 20.48 -10.69
C GLU A 159 -12.81 21.34 -11.65
N LEU A 160 -11.68 20.81 -12.12
CA LEU A 160 -10.87 21.46 -13.14
C LEU A 160 -11.61 21.59 -14.48
N ILE A 161 -12.24 20.51 -14.95
CA ILE A 161 -13.03 20.49 -16.19
C ILE A 161 -14.16 21.52 -16.14
N ASP A 162 -14.86 21.63 -15.02
CA ASP A 162 -16.00 22.53 -14.85
C ASP A 162 -15.61 24.02 -14.95
N LYS A 163 -14.36 24.35 -14.62
CA LYS A 163 -13.83 25.72 -14.67
C LYS A 163 -13.03 26.01 -15.94
N LEU A 164 -12.80 25.01 -16.79
CA LEU A 164 -12.06 25.14 -18.04
C LEU A 164 -12.98 25.43 -19.23
N LEU A 165 -12.47 26.20 -20.20
CA LEU A 165 -13.10 26.32 -21.50
C LEU A 165 -13.11 24.95 -22.22
N ALA A 166 -14.18 24.68 -22.97
CA ALA A 166 -14.46 23.36 -23.53
C ALA A 166 -13.31 22.74 -24.34
N ARG A 167 -12.54 23.55 -25.08
CA ARG A 167 -11.38 23.11 -25.88
C ARG A 167 -10.17 22.70 -25.04
N LEU A 168 -9.96 23.32 -23.88
CA LEU A 168 -8.85 23.01 -22.97
C LEU A 168 -9.19 21.85 -22.04
N ALA A 169 -10.48 21.61 -21.79
CA ALA A 169 -10.96 20.55 -20.92
C ALA A 169 -10.83 19.14 -21.50
N GLU A 170 -10.68 18.98 -22.82
CA GLU A 170 -10.76 17.66 -23.47
C GLU A 170 -9.71 16.64 -23.02
N PRO A 171 -8.40 17.00 -22.92
CA PRO A 171 -7.40 16.09 -22.36
C PRO A 171 -7.72 15.64 -20.92
N PHE A 172 -8.26 16.56 -20.11
CA PHE A 172 -8.64 16.28 -18.72
C PHE A 172 -9.88 15.39 -18.63
N ARG A 173 -10.87 15.55 -19.53
CA ARG A 173 -12.03 14.66 -19.61
C ARG A 173 -11.61 13.23 -19.93
N ARG A 174 -10.79 13.05 -20.97
CA ARG A 174 -10.27 11.74 -21.36
C ARG A 174 -9.46 11.09 -20.25
N LEU A 175 -8.62 11.88 -19.54
CA LEU A 175 -7.88 11.38 -18.40
C LEU A 175 -8.83 10.96 -17.26
N ARG A 176 -9.84 11.76 -16.95
CA ARG A 176 -10.83 11.45 -15.91
C ARG A 176 -11.58 10.17 -16.21
N GLU A 177 -12.06 9.98 -17.44
CA GLU A 177 -12.71 8.73 -17.85
C GLU A 177 -11.78 7.52 -17.69
N CYS A 178 -10.50 7.68 -18.02
CA CYS A 178 -9.48 6.65 -17.79
C CYS A 178 -9.31 6.35 -16.30
N VAL A 179 -9.22 7.37 -15.44
CA VAL A 179 -9.11 7.22 -13.97
C VAL A 179 -10.35 6.53 -13.40
N GLN A 180 -11.55 6.84 -13.90
CA GLN A 180 -12.79 6.18 -13.47
C GLN A 180 -12.83 4.71 -13.89
N ALA A 181 -12.33 4.38 -15.08
CA ALA A 181 -12.20 2.98 -15.51
C ALA A 181 -11.20 2.21 -14.63
N MET A 182 -10.06 2.84 -14.30
CA MET A 182 -9.10 2.28 -13.33
C MET A 182 -9.76 2.04 -11.97
N HIS A 183 -10.48 3.04 -11.44
CA HIS A 183 -11.22 2.93 -10.19
C HIS A 183 -12.20 1.74 -10.22
N SER A 184 -12.95 1.57 -11.31
CA SER A 184 -13.90 0.46 -11.43
C SER A 184 -13.22 -0.90 -11.31
N VAL A 185 -12.04 -1.08 -11.91
CA VAL A 185 -11.29 -2.35 -11.84
C VAL A 185 -10.76 -2.59 -10.44
N HIS A 186 -10.11 -1.59 -9.84
CA HIS A 186 -9.55 -1.71 -8.48
C HIS A 186 -10.64 -1.86 -7.41
N HIS A 187 -11.80 -1.22 -7.58
CA HIS A 187 -12.95 -1.40 -6.70
C HIS A 187 -13.51 -2.82 -6.77
N GLY A 188 -13.52 -3.41 -7.98
CA GLY A 188 -13.84 -4.83 -8.17
C GLY A 188 -12.89 -5.74 -7.40
N LEU A 189 -11.58 -5.51 -7.50
CA LEU A 189 -10.56 -6.23 -6.74
C LEU A 189 -10.75 -6.09 -5.22
N ALA A 190 -10.93 -4.86 -4.72
CA ALA A 190 -11.17 -4.60 -3.30
C ALA A 190 -12.38 -5.40 -2.78
N THR A 191 -13.49 -5.36 -3.53
CA THR A 191 -14.73 -6.07 -3.19
C THR A 191 -14.53 -7.59 -3.21
N ALA A 192 -13.78 -8.10 -4.18
CA ALA A 192 -13.48 -9.53 -4.30
C ALA A 192 -12.60 -10.02 -3.14
N PHE A 193 -11.56 -9.26 -2.75
CA PHE A 193 -10.73 -9.60 -1.61
C PHE A 193 -11.48 -9.51 -0.29
N ASP A 194 -12.37 -8.53 -0.13
CA ASP A 194 -13.26 -8.47 1.03
C ASP A 194 -14.22 -9.66 1.10
N ALA A 195 -14.72 -10.12 -0.04
CA ALA A 195 -15.52 -11.34 -0.11
C ALA A 195 -14.70 -12.57 0.26
N ALA A 196 -13.47 -12.70 -0.24
CA ALA A 196 -12.54 -13.75 0.14
C ALA A 196 -12.26 -13.72 1.65
N GLY A 197 -12.07 -12.53 2.23
CA GLY A 197 -11.89 -12.30 3.66
C GLY A 197 -13.04 -12.80 4.55
N ARG A 198 -14.27 -12.93 4.01
CA ARG A 198 -15.42 -13.48 4.76
C ARG A 198 -15.52 -15.00 4.71
N THR A 199 -14.76 -15.66 3.84
CA THR A 199 -14.72 -17.12 3.76
C THR A 199 -13.84 -17.71 4.86
N LYS A 200 -13.93 -19.04 5.05
CA LYS A 200 -13.06 -19.77 5.98
C LYS A 200 -11.59 -19.50 5.63
N ILE A 201 -10.76 -19.24 6.64
CA ILE A 201 -9.34 -18.86 6.51
C ILE A 201 -8.59 -19.80 5.53
N ALA A 202 -8.77 -21.11 5.65
CA ALA A 202 -8.16 -22.13 4.79
C ALA A 202 -8.68 -22.21 3.34
N ARG A 203 -9.61 -21.33 2.94
CA ARG A 203 -10.20 -21.29 1.59
C ARG A 203 -10.17 -19.89 0.99
N ARG A 204 -9.46 -18.94 1.62
CA ARG A 204 -9.33 -17.61 1.07
C ARG A 204 -8.44 -17.70 -0.17
N MET A 205 -8.84 -16.99 -1.22
CA MET A 205 -8.18 -17.02 -2.52
C MET A 205 -8.10 -15.60 -3.07
N ALA A 206 -6.99 -15.25 -3.72
CA ALA A 206 -6.79 -13.96 -4.36
C ALA A 206 -6.24 -14.09 -5.80
N GLY A 207 -5.57 -15.20 -6.13
CA GLY A 207 -4.88 -15.39 -7.40
C GLY A 207 -5.80 -15.29 -8.62
N ARG A 208 -6.96 -15.95 -8.57
CA ARG A 208 -7.96 -15.91 -9.65
C ARG A 208 -8.45 -14.48 -9.95
N GLU A 209 -8.71 -13.70 -8.91
CA GLU A 209 -9.23 -12.33 -9.05
C GLU A 209 -8.16 -11.41 -9.66
N LEU A 210 -6.91 -11.56 -9.22
CA LEU A 210 -5.75 -10.85 -9.78
C LEU A 210 -5.54 -11.19 -11.26
N LEU A 211 -5.61 -12.47 -11.64
CA LEU A 211 -5.50 -12.91 -13.03
C LEU A 211 -6.63 -12.34 -13.90
N THR A 212 -7.86 -12.32 -13.38
CA THR A 212 -9.03 -11.80 -14.09
C THR A 212 -8.91 -10.29 -14.33
N ALA A 213 -8.40 -9.53 -13.35
CA ALA A 213 -8.24 -8.08 -13.45
C ALA A 213 -7.03 -7.64 -14.29
N CYS A 214 -5.98 -8.46 -14.40
CA CYS A 214 -4.68 -8.11 -14.99
C CYS A 214 -4.79 -7.49 -16.40
N ALA A 215 -5.62 -8.07 -17.27
CA ALA A 215 -5.81 -7.56 -18.63
C ALA A 215 -6.38 -6.13 -18.64
N ALA A 216 -7.38 -5.87 -17.80
CA ALA A 216 -8.03 -4.57 -17.68
C ALA A 216 -7.10 -3.53 -17.03
N VAL A 217 -6.39 -3.91 -15.95
CA VAL A 217 -5.35 -3.07 -15.32
C VAL A 217 -4.33 -2.64 -16.38
N ARG A 218 -3.73 -3.59 -17.11
CA ARG A 218 -2.76 -3.27 -18.16
C ARG A 218 -3.33 -2.32 -19.22
N GLN A 219 -4.55 -2.56 -19.69
CA GLN A 219 -5.19 -1.72 -20.70
C GLN A 219 -5.35 -0.27 -20.22
N HIS A 220 -5.90 -0.08 -19.02
CA HIS A 220 -6.20 1.26 -18.50
C HIS A 220 -4.93 2.02 -18.11
N TYR A 221 -3.93 1.36 -17.52
CA TYR A 221 -2.67 2.02 -17.16
C TYR A 221 -1.85 2.43 -18.39
N LEU A 222 -1.87 1.63 -19.46
CA LEU A 222 -1.27 2.05 -20.73
C LEU A 222 -2.00 3.25 -21.35
N ALA A 223 -3.33 3.31 -21.25
CA ALA A 223 -4.09 4.48 -21.69
C ALA A 223 -3.75 5.73 -20.85
N TYR A 224 -3.70 5.57 -19.53
CA TYR A 224 -3.31 6.61 -18.58
C TYR A 224 -1.91 7.16 -18.89
N HIS A 225 -0.92 6.27 -19.04
CA HIS A 225 0.46 6.63 -19.35
C HIS A 225 0.58 7.43 -20.66
N ARG A 226 -0.21 7.10 -21.69
CA ARG A 226 -0.23 7.86 -22.96
C ARG A 226 -0.84 9.26 -22.82
N LEU A 227 -1.80 9.44 -21.91
CA LEU A 227 -2.47 10.72 -21.68
C LEU A 227 -1.66 11.66 -20.78
N LEU A 228 -0.85 11.10 -19.88
CA LEU A 228 -0.15 11.86 -18.83
C LEU A 228 0.75 12.98 -19.39
N PRO A 229 1.61 12.78 -20.41
CA PRO A 229 2.45 13.86 -20.96
C PRO A 229 1.62 15.02 -21.54
N LEU A 230 0.51 14.71 -22.20
CA LEU A 230 -0.39 15.72 -22.76
C LEU A 230 -1.03 16.55 -21.65
N VAL A 231 -1.50 15.91 -20.59
CA VAL A 231 -2.10 16.61 -19.44
C VAL A 231 -1.06 17.45 -18.69
N SER A 232 0.14 16.92 -18.46
CA SER A 232 1.25 17.64 -17.84
C SER A 232 1.61 18.90 -18.64
N ALA A 233 1.75 18.80 -19.96
CA ALA A 233 2.03 19.94 -20.82
C ALA A 233 0.93 21.02 -20.75
N ASN A 234 -0.34 20.62 -20.61
CA ASN A 234 -1.43 21.58 -20.41
C ASN A 234 -1.33 22.26 -19.03
N LEU A 235 -1.01 21.51 -17.97
CA LEU A 235 -0.84 22.05 -16.61
C LEU A 235 0.33 23.03 -16.46
N GLU A 236 1.28 23.04 -17.40
CA GLU A 236 2.38 24.01 -17.43
C GLU A 236 2.01 25.33 -18.13
N GLN A 237 0.85 25.40 -18.78
CA GLN A 237 0.41 26.61 -19.46
C GLN A 237 0.14 27.74 -18.45
N SER A 238 0.63 28.94 -18.74
CA SER A 238 0.45 30.14 -17.91
C SER A 238 -1.02 30.49 -17.66
N SER A 239 -1.90 30.19 -18.63
CA SER A 239 -3.34 30.35 -18.52
C SER A 239 -3.96 29.49 -17.41
N LEU A 240 -3.49 28.24 -17.25
CA LEU A 240 -3.92 27.34 -16.20
C LEU A 240 -3.37 27.78 -14.83
N ASN A 241 -2.12 28.20 -14.75
CA ASN A 241 -1.58 28.79 -13.52
C ASN A 241 -2.40 30.01 -13.07
N HIS A 242 -2.74 30.90 -14.01
CA HIS A 242 -3.61 32.05 -13.73
C HIS A 242 -5.01 31.62 -13.26
N LEU A 243 -5.59 30.58 -13.86
CA LEU A 243 -6.86 30.00 -13.41
C LEU A 243 -6.81 29.56 -11.94
N PHE A 244 -5.75 28.85 -11.54
CA PHE A 244 -5.54 28.42 -10.15
C PHE A 244 -5.34 29.60 -9.17
N HIS A 245 -4.84 30.74 -9.65
CA HIS A 245 -4.74 31.97 -8.84
C HIS A 245 -6.04 32.79 -8.80
N THR A 246 -6.89 32.68 -9.81
CA THR A 246 -8.08 33.53 -9.96
C THR A 246 -9.36 32.84 -9.47
N CYS A 247 -9.42 31.52 -9.57
CA CYS A 247 -10.58 30.73 -9.18
C CYS A 247 -10.28 29.94 -7.91
N SER A 248 -11.28 29.80 -7.04
CA SER A 248 -11.19 28.91 -5.88
C SER A 248 -11.26 27.46 -6.34
N PHE A 249 -10.29 26.66 -5.90
CA PHE A 249 -10.22 25.21 -6.05
C PHE A 249 -10.20 24.55 -4.68
N THR A 250 -10.72 23.32 -4.58
CA THR A 250 -10.60 22.52 -3.35
C THR A 250 -9.21 21.92 -3.14
N PHE A 251 -8.33 22.04 -4.13
CA PHE A 251 -6.98 21.47 -4.15
C PHE A 251 -5.97 22.45 -4.74
N THR A 252 -4.69 22.24 -4.45
CA THR A 252 -3.60 23.01 -5.07
C THR A 252 -3.10 22.35 -6.34
N LEU A 253 -2.48 23.12 -7.23
CA LEU A 253 -1.84 22.57 -8.43
C LEU A 253 -0.74 21.55 -8.09
N ALA A 254 -0.03 21.74 -6.97
CA ALA A 254 0.94 20.77 -6.46
C ALA A 254 0.27 19.45 -6.03
N SER A 255 -0.85 19.53 -5.31
CA SER A 255 -1.64 18.35 -4.92
C SER A 255 -2.16 17.58 -6.14
N LEU A 256 -2.64 18.27 -7.18
CA LEU A 256 -3.06 17.62 -8.43
C LEU A 256 -1.88 16.90 -9.10
N ARG A 257 -0.70 17.53 -9.18
CA ARG A 257 0.50 16.89 -9.75
C ARG A 257 0.89 15.64 -8.97
N ALA A 258 0.82 15.68 -7.64
CA ALA A 258 1.07 14.51 -6.80
C ALA A 258 0.07 13.38 -7.09
N TYR A 259 -1.22 13.68 -7.16
CA TYR A 259 -2.24 12.68 -7.51
C TYR A 259 -2.04 12.09 -8.91
N LEU A 260 -1.55 12.87 -9.87
CA LEU A 260 -1.27 12.39 -11.24
C LEU A 260 -0.07 11.43 -11.31
N ALA A 261 0.87 11.50 -10.36
CA ALA A 261 1.97 10.56 -10.27
C ALA A 261 1.56 9.24 -9.59
N GLY A 262 0.60 9.30 -8.65
CA GLY A 262 0.20 8.18 -7.78
C GLY A 262 -0.10 6.85 -8.50
N PRO A 263 -0.88 6.83 -9.60
CA PRO A 263 -1.22 5.58 -10.25
C PRO A 263 -0.02 4.77 -10.73
N LEU A 264 0.98 5.38 -11.37
CA LEU A 264 2.10 4.60 -11.92
C LEU A 264 2.94 3.94 -10.81
N HIS A 265 3.20 4.66 -9.72
CA HIS A 265 3.93 4.15 -8.55
C HIS A 265 3.16 3.01 -7.85
N THR A 266 1.84 3.10 -7.85
CA THR A 266 0.98 2.09 -7.23
C THR A 266 1.20 0.69 -7.82
N LEU A 267 1.54 0.55 -9.10
CA LEU A 267 1.78 -0.77 -9.69
C LEU A 267 2.96 -1.52 -9.04
N GLU A 268 3.95 -0.79 -8.54
CA GLU A 268 5.16 -1.37 -7.95
C GLU A 268 4.86 -2.12 -6.64
N ARG A 269 3.74 -1.79 -5.98
CA ARG A 269 3.31 -2.46 -4.74
C ARG A 269 2.91 -3.92 -4.94
N TYR A 270 2.45 -4.31 -6.14
CA TYR A 270 1.95 -5.66 -6.36
C TYR A 270 3.05 -6.71 -6.31
N GLN A 271 4.28 -6.37 -6.74
CA GLN A 271 5.39 -7.32 -6.77
C GLN A 271 5.74 -7.88 -5.36
N PRO A 272 6.02 -7.06 -4.33
CA PRO A 272 6.30 -7.57 -3.00
C PRO A 272 5.09 -8.25 -2.35
N LEU A 273 3.86 -7.76 -2.61
CA LEU A 273 2.64 -8.38 -2.06
C LEU A 273 2.38 -9.77 -2.63
N LEU A 274 2.58 -9.95 -3.93
CA LEU A 274 2.45 -11.25 -4.59
C LEU A 274 3.51 -12.23 -4.11
N ALA A 275 4.75 -11.75 -3.88
CA ALA A 275 5.81 -12.57 -3.30
C ALA A 275 5.46 -13.05 -1.89
N GLU A 276 4.91 -12.17 -1.05
CA GLU A 276 4.48 -12.51 0.32
C GLU A 276 3.26 -13.45 0.32
N LEU A 277 2.34 -13.28 -0.64
CA LEU A 277 1.20 -14.20 -0.82
C LEU A 277 1.67 -15.61 -1.21
N TYR A 278 2.63 -15.70 -2.13
CA TYR A 278 3.21 -16.98 -2.58
C TYR A 278 4.01 -17.68 -1.48
N LYS A 279 4.73 -16.91 -0.64
CA LYS A 279 5.55 -17.43 0.47
C LYS A 279 4.75 -18.24 1.50
N TYR A 280 3.49 -17.89 1.74
CA TYR A 280 2.62 -18.59 2.70
C TYR A 280 1.65 -19.57 2.04
N LEU A 281 1.80 -19.82 0.74
CA LEU A 281 0.99 -20.78 0.01
C LEU A 281 1.55 -22.19 0.18
N GLU A 282 0.75 -23.09 0.78
CA GLU A 282 1.16 -24.49 0.97
C GLU A 282 1.09 -25.29 -0.34
N GLU A 283 1.95 -26.32 -0.47
CA GLU A 283 1.89 -27.25 -1.60
C GLU A 283 0.52 -27.93 -1.67
N GLY A 284 -0.21 -27.71 -2.77
CA GLY A 284 -1.56 -28.25 -2.98
C GLY A 284 -2.70 -27.32 -2.56
N HIS A 285 -2.41 -26.09 -2.12
CA HIS A 285 -3.43 -25.06 -1.94
C HIS A 285 -4.07 -24.70 -3.31
N PRO A 286 -5.40 -24.48 -3.39
CA PRO A 286 -6.10 -24.26 -4.67
C PRO A 286 -5.93 -22.85 -5.28
N ASP A 287 -5.32 -21.90 -4.58
CA ASP A 287 -5.12 -20.48 -4.97
C ASP A 287 -3.83 -20.28 -5.78
#